data_AF-U7QR97-F1
#
_entry.id   AF-U7QR97-F1
#
_cell.length_a   1.000
_cell.length_b   1.000
_cell.length_c   1.000
_cell.angle_alpha   90.00
_cell.angle_beta   90.00
_cell.angle_gamma   90.00
#
_symmetry.space_group_name_H-M   'P 1'
#
loop_
_entity.id
_entity.type
_entity.pdbx_description
1 polymer ?
#
loop_
_entity_poly.entity_id
_entity_poly.type
_entity_poly.pdbx_seq_one_letter_code
_entity_poly.pdbx_strand_id
1 'polypeptide(L)'
;MKNIGKQQEMRVDALIAWKSQQEKHSGKKTGTPDREVLRTKKRIVAPFILSGIERRGEQVYAVIIPRDTDPHSQISQMRLLTPGERTFEWTLVSISDHQALFWLVVCAYSIIQC
;
A
#
# COMPACT_ATOMS: atom_id res chain seq x y z
N MET A 1 -44.69 25.58 6.33
CA MET A 1 -43.47 25.45 5.49
C MET A 1 -42.54 26.62 5.74
N LYS A 2 -41.35 26.42 6.33
CA LYS A 2 -40.11 27.24 6.19
C LYS A 2 -39.05 26.71 7.18
N ASN A 3 -38.62 25.46 6.98
CA ASN A 3 -37.69 24.76 7.89
C ASN A 3 -36.36 24.44 7.19
N ILE A 4 -36.30 24.66 5.87
CA ILE A 4 -35.22 24.19 4.99
C ILE A 4 -34.03 25.16 5.00
N GLY A 5 -34.25 26.47 5.17
CA GLY A 5 -33.18 27.48 5.18
C GLY A 5 -32.24 27.34 6.39
N LYS A 6 -32.80 27.17 7.59
CA LYS A 6 -32.00 27.03 8.84
C LYS A 6 -31.12 25.78 8.85
N GLN A 7 -31.57 24.70 8.20
CA GLN A 7 -30.81 23.46 8.15
C GLN A 7 -29.66 23.53 7.14
N GLN A 8 -29.82 24.28 6.04
CA GLN A 8 -28.74 24.49 5.08
C GLN A 8 -27.65 25.41 5.62
N GLU A 9 -28.03 26.45 6.36
CA GLU A 9 -27.09 27.38 7.01
C GLU A 9 -26.18 26.65 8.00
N MET A 10 -26.74 25.78 8.85
CA MET A 10 -25.98 24.96 9.81
C MET A 10 -25.02 23.97 9.13
N ARG A 11 -25.35 23.46 7.93
CA ARG A 11 -24.45 22.58 7.15
C ARG A 11 -23.26 23.34 6.56
N VAL A 12 -23.48 24.60 6.17
CA VAL A 12 -22.41 25.46 5.63
C VAL A 12 -21.47 25.87 6.76
N ASP A 13 -22.00 26.23 7.93
CA ASP A 13 -21.20 26.56 9.11
C ASP A 13 -20.35 25.36 9.58
N ALA A 14 -20.93 24.16 9.58
CA ALA A 14 -20.19 22.92 9.90
C ALA A 14 -19.08 22.62 8.88
N LEU A 15 -19.31 22.93 7.59
CA LEU A 15 -18.30 22.74 6.55
C LEU A 15 -17.15 23.74 6.66
N ILE A 16 -17.44 24.99 7.01
CA ILE A 16 -16.42 26.02 7.27
C ILE A 16 -15.57 25.63 8.48
N ALA A 17 -16.20 25.19 9.57
CA ALA A 17 -15.50 24.72 10.76
C ALA A 17 -14.59 23.52 10.47
N TRP A 18 -15.06 22.54 9.68
CA TRP A 18 -14.26 21.39 9.26
C TRP A 18 -13.04 21.80 8.43
N LYS A 19 -13.22 22.73 7.48
CA LYS A 19 -12.13 23.20 6.61
C LYS A 19 -11.05 23.96 7.39
N SER A 20 -11.46 24.83 8.32
CA SER A 20 -10.52 25.55 9.19
C SER A 20 -9.73 24.65 10.12
N GLN A 21 -10.26 23.48 10.50
CA GLN A 21 -9.54 22.51 11.31
C GLN A 21 -8.48 21.75 10.49
N GLN A 22 -8.73 21.51 9.20
CA GLN A 22 -7.78 20.86 8.30
C GLN A 22 -6.53 21.72 8.05
N GLU A 23 -6.68 23.03 7.90
CA GLU A 23 -5.54 23.95 7.72
C GLU A 23 -4.66 24.05 8.99
N LYS A 24 -5.26 23.97 10.18
CA LYS A 24 -4.53 24.02 11.46
C LYS A 24 -3.64 22.79 11.71
N HIS A 25 -3.92 21.66 11.06
CA HIS A 25 -3.15 20.42 11.24
C HIS A 25 -1.97 20.29 10.27
N SER A 26 -1.80 21.20 9.30
CA SER A 26 -0.72 21.13 8.30
C SER A 26 0.55 21.92 8.69
N GLY A 27 0.64 22.49 9.89
CA GLY A 27 1.77 23.36 10.25
C GLY A 27 2.18 23.30 11.73
N LYS A 28 2.93 22.26 12.13
CA LYS A 28 4.02 22.32 13.12
C LYS A 28 4.41 20.91 13.60
N LYS A 29 5.62 20.46 13.27
CA LYS A 29 6.40 19.55 14.13
C LYS A 29 7.90 19.87 13.98
N THR A 30 8.41 20.71 14.87
CA THR A 30 9.83 20.79 15.21
C THR A 30 9.95 20.78 16.73
N GLY A 31 10.63 19.76 17.27
CA GLY A 31 10.94 19.60 18.70
C GLY A 31 11.12 18.12 19.10
N THR A 32 12.37 17.64 19.12
CA THR A 32 12.85 16.35 19.67
C THR A 32 13.52 16.59 21.03
N PRO A 33 13.86 15.57 21.87
CA PRO A 33 13.49 14.14 21.83
C PRO A 33 12.96 13.61 23.19
N ASP A 34 11.87 12.84 23.19
CA ASP A 34 11.57 11.92 24.29
C ASP A 34 11.73 10.48 23.79
N ARG A 35 12.37 9.70 24.62
CA ARG A 35 12.89 8.35 24.45
C ARG A 35 11.73 7.36 24.45
N GLU A 36 10.88 7.43 23.44
CA GLU A 36 10.02 6.31 23.09
C GLU A 36 10.85 5.37 22.20
N VAL A 37 11.04 4.16 22.68
CA VAL A 37 11.68 3.06 21.93
C VAL A 37 10.81 2.78 20.71
N LEU A 38 11.03 3.56 19.64
CA LEU A 38 10.62 3.23 18.30
C LEU A 38 11.40 1.97 17.95
N ARG A 39 10.83 0.81 18.30
CA ARG A 39 11.03 -0.40 17.51
C ARG A 39 10.53 -0.03 16.12
N THR A 40 11.40 0.59 15.33
CA THR A 40 11.24 0.75 13.90
C THR A 40 11.18 -0.67 13.38
N LYS A 41 9.97 -1.26 13.34
CA LYS A 41 9.68 -2.45 12.53
C LYS A 41 10.11 -2.03 11.14
N LYS A 42 11.32 -2.45 10.75
CA LYS A 42 11.87 -2.22 9.42
C LYS A 42 10.80 -2.72 8.46
N ARG A 43 10.07 -1.79 7.82
CA ARG A 43 9.07 -2.17 6.83
C ARG A 43 9.83 -2.85 5.72
N ILE A 44 9.64 -4.15 5.57
CA ILE A 44 10.25 -4.88 4.47
C ILE A 44 9.45 -4.51 3.23
N VAL A 45 10.11 -3.82 2.30
CA VAL A 45 9.50 -3.33 1.08
C VAL A 45 9.85 -4.32 -0.03
N ALA A 46 8.85 -4.76 -0.79
CA ALA A 46 9.07 -5.60 -1.95
C ALA A 46 9.83 -4.82 -3.04
N PRO A 47 10.78 -5.46 -3.76
CA PRO A 47 11.53 -4.83 -4.86
C PRO A 47 10.69 -4.71 -6.16
N PHE A 48 9.37 -4.80 -6.04
CA PHE A 48 8.41 -4.64 -7.13
C PHE A 48 7.20 -3.84 -6.65
N ILE A 49 6.39 -3.40 -7.59
CA ILE A 49 5.06 -2.83 -7.36
C ILE A 49 4.01 -3.77 -7.94
N LEU A 50 2.86 -3.86 -7.28
CA LEU A 50 1.68 -4.49 -7.83
C LEU A 50 1.00 -3.49 -8.77
N SER A 51 1.06 -3.73 -10.08
CA SER A 51 0.47 -2.87 -11.10
C SER A 51 -1.01 -3.13 -11.31
N GLY A 52 -1.49 -4.33 -10.99
CA GLY A 52 -2.90 -4.69 -11.14
C GLY A 52 -3.17 -6.16 -10.91
N ILE A 53 -4.45 -6.52 -11.01
CA ILE A 53 -4.93 -7.90 -11.04
C ILE A 53 -5.52 -8.14 -12.42
N GLU A 54 -5.04 -9.17 -13.11
CA GLU A 54 -5.51 -9.52 -14.44
C GLU A 54 -6.30 -10.83 -14.38
N ARG A 55 -7.51 -10.84 -14.96
CA ARG A 55 -8.36 -12.03 -15.07
C ARG A 55 -8.37 -12.50 -16.51
N ARG A 56 -7.98 -13.75 -16.75
CA ARG A 56 -8.05 -14.40 -18.05
C ARG A 56 -8.83 -15.70 -17.91
N GLY A 57 -10.10 -15.67 -18.30
CA GLY A 57 -11.03 -16.78 -18.07
C GLY A 57 -11.22 -17.05 -16.58
N GLU A 58 -10.94 -18.27 -16.14
CA GLU A 58 -11.03 -18.69 -14.74
C GLU A 58 -9.76 -18.40 -13.93
N GLN A 59 -8.66 -18.05 -14.61
CA GLN A 59 -7.38 -17.80 -13.96
C GLN A 59 -7.23 -16.32 -13.60
N VAL A 60 -6.83 -16.07 -12.36
CA VAL A 60 -6.51 -14.74 -11.85
C VAL A 60 -5.00 -14.61 -11.66
N TYR A 61 -4.44 -13.49 -12.09
CA TYR A 61 -3.03 -13.18 -12.06
C TYR A 61 -2.76 -11.88 -11.32
N ALA A 62 -1.72 -11.84 -10.50
CA ALA A 62 -1.16 -10.59 -10.00
C ALA A 62 -0.12 -10.06 -11.00
N VAL A 63 -0.30 -8.82 -11.45
CA VAL A 63 0.63 -8.15 -12.36
C VAL A 63 1.64 -7.36 -11.54
N ILE A 64 2.92 -7.70 -11.65
CA ILE A 64 4.00 -6.98 -10.96
C ILE A 64 4.97 -6.32 -11.93
N ILE A 65 5.55 -5.20 -11.50
CA ILE A 65 6.63 -4.49 -12.21
C ILE A 65 7.80 -4.32 -11.23
N PRO A 66 9.03 -4.72 -11.58
CA PRO A 66 10.21 -4.47 -10.75
C PRO A 66 10.48 -2.96 -10.58
N ARG A 67 10.91 -2.54 -9.39
CA ARG A 67 11.13 -1.11 -9.08
C ARG A 67 12.38 -0.53 -9.75
N ASP A 68 13.41 -1.34 -9.93
CA ASP A 68 14.70 -0.90 -10.49
C ASP A 68 14.74 -0.95 -12.02
N THR A 69 13.56 -0.90 -12.65
CA THR A 69 13.44 -0.97 -14.10
C THR A 69 13.58 0.42 -14.71
N ASP A 70 14.37 0.56 -15.78
CA ASP A 70 14.41 1.78 -16.57
C ASP A 70 12.99 2.22 -16.97
N PRO A 71 12.62 3.51 -16.88
CA PRO A 71 11.26 3.97 -17.12
C PRO A 71 10.69 3.55 -18.47
N HIS A 72 11.54 3.44 -19.50
CA HIS A 72 11.15 3.03 -20.86
C HIS A 72 10.96 1.52 -21.00
N SER A 73 11.46 0.72 -20.04
CA SER A 73 11.41 -0.74 -20.05
C SER A 73 10.44 -1.36 -19.03
N GLN A 74 9.76 -0.54 -18.21
CA GLN A 74 8.86 -1.01 -17.14
C GLN A 74 7.77 -1.97 -17.64
N ILE A 75 7.14 -1.64 -18.77
CA ILE A 75 6.06 -2.46 -19.35
C ILE A 75 6.61 -3.81 -19.83
N SER A 76 7.79 -3.82 -20.46
CA SER A 76 8.43 -5.02 -20.99
C SER A 76 8.86 -6.00 -19.89
N GLN A 77 9.00 -5.52 -18.65
CA GLN A 77 9.39 -6.35 -17.49
C GLN A 77 8.20 -6.76 -16.60
N MET A 78 6.97 -6.49 -17.06
CA MET A 78 5.76 -6.96 -16.39
C MET A 78 5.77 -8.48 -16.28
N ARG A 79 5.40 -8.97 -15.10
CA ARG A 79 5.23 -10.41 -14.84
C ARG A 79 3.85 -10.69 -14.27
N LEU A 80 3.25 -11.76 -14.77
CA LEU A 80 2.01 -12.32 -14.26
C LEU A 80 2.35 -13.45 -13.29
N LEU A 81 1.75 -13.41 -12.12
CA LEU A 81 1.96 -14.41 -11.07
C LEU A 81 0.63 -15.03 -10.66
N THR A 82 0.67 -16.32 -10.42
CA THR A 82 -0.39 -17.12 -9.84
C THR A 82 -0.04 -17.53 -8.40
N PRO A 83 -1.03 -17.81 -7.54
CA PRO A 83 -0.76 -18.27 -6.18
C PRO A 83 0.17 -19.49 -6.17
N GLY A 84 1.25 -19.42 -5.38
CA GLY A 84 2.33 -20.41 -5.30
C GLY A 84 3.62 -19.98 -6.01
N GLU A 85 3.56 -19.07 -6.99
CA GLU A 85 4.76 -18.61 -7.70
C GLU A 85 5.63 -17.70 -6.84
N ARG A 86 6.96 -17.80 -7.03
CA ARG A 86 7.98 -17.03 -6.30
C ARG A 86 8.71 -16.07 -7.22
N THR A 87 8.95 -14.86 -6.73
CA THR A 87 9.75 -13.82 -7.39
C THR A 87 10.45 -12.95 -6.35
N PHE A 88 11.72 -12.61 -6.55
CA PHE A 88 12.50 -11.77 -5.64
C PHE A 88 12.44 -12.18 -4.15
N GLU A 89 12.43 -13.48 -3.86
CA GLU A 89 12.23 -14.00 -2.50
C GLU A 89 10.84 -13.74 -1.91
N TRP A 90 9.85 -13.38 -2.72
CA TRP A 90 8.45 -13.27 -2.32
C TRP A 90 7.63 -14.36 -3.01
N THR A 91 6.80 -15.06 -2.25
CA THR A 91 5.83 -16.03 -2.79
C THR A 91 4.45 -15.40 -2.78
N LEU A 92 3.75 -15.45 -3.91
CA LEU A 92 2.35 -15.03 -4.00
C LEU A 92 1.48 -16.08 -3.28
N VAL A 93 0.77 -15.66 -2.24
CA VAL A 93 -0.04 -16.56 -1.40
C VAL A 93 -1.48 -16.59 -1.90
N SER A 94 -2.04 -15.41 -2.16
CA SER A 94 -3.41 -15.30 -2.62
C SER A 94 -3.65 -14.00 -3.37
N ILE A 95 -4.68 -14.02 -4.21
CA ILE A 95 -5.17 -12.88 -4.96
C ILE A 95 -6.63 -12.66 -4.58
N SER A 96 -6.99 -11.39 -4.38
CA SER A 96 -8.37 -10.92 -4.20
C SER A 96 -8.61 -9.74 -5.15
N ASP A 97 -9.85 -9.27 -5.28
CA ASP A 97 -10.22 -8.32 -6.35
C ASP A 97 -9.34 -7.06 -6.45
N HIS A 98 -8.78 -6.59 -5.34
CA HIS A 98 -7.97 -5.37 -5.29
C HIS A 98 -6.63 -5.51 -4.60
N GLN A 99 -6.26 -6.71 -4.15
CA GLN A 99 -5.05 -6.92 -3.38
C GLN A 99 -4.45 -8.30 -3.64
N ALA A 100 -3.13 -8.38 -3.56
CA ALA A 100 -2.36 -9.60 -3.62
C ALA A 100 -1.53 -9.72 -2.33
N LEU A 101 -1.57 -10.90 -1.70
CA LEU A 101 -0.82 -11.19 -0.49
C LEU A 101 0.47 -11.93 -0.83
N PHE A 102 1.58 -11.44 -0.33
CA PHE A 102 2.90 -12.04 -0.53
C PHE A 102 3.55 -12.38 0.80
N TRP A 103 4.27 -13.49 0.86
CA TRP A 103 5.17 -13.83 1.95
C TRP A 103 6.62 -13.71 1.51
N LEU A 104 7.42 -13.04 2.33
CA LEU A 104 8.85 -13.00 2.14
C LEU A 104 9.44 -14.34 2.61
N VAL A 105 10.06 -15.06 1.68
CA VAL A 105 10.89 -16.22 1.93
C VAL A 105 12.23 -15.70 2.48
N VAL A 106 12.32 -15.61 3.80
CA VAL A 106 13.62 -15.49 4.45
C VAL A 106 14.21 -16.88 4.56
N CYS A 107 15.27 -17.16 3.81
CA CYS A 107 16.15 -18.27 4.13
C CYS A 107 16.76 -17.96 5.51
N ALA A 108 16.09 -18.39 6.58
CA ALA A 108 16.77 -18.58 7.84
C ALA A 108 17.88 -19.59 7.54
N TYR A 109 19.14 -19.17 7.71
CA TYR A 109 20.33 -20.03 7.64
C TYR A 109 20.07 -21.31 8.44
N SER A 110 19.51 -22.33 7.79
CA SER A 110 19.41 -23.66 8.33
C SER A 110 20.66 -24.35 7.83
N ILE A 111 21.71 -24.22 8.64
CA ILE A 111 22.81 -25.18 8.67
C ILE A 111 22.16 -26.50 9.11
N ILE A 112 21.52 -27.21 8.18
CA ILE A 112 21.35 -28.65 8.30
C ILE A 112 22.66 -29.19 7.74
N GLN A 113 23.65 -29.32 8.63
CA GLN A 113 24.77 -30.22 8.38
C GLN A 113 24.18 -31.60 8.09
N CYS A 114 24.58 -32.15 6.94
CA CYS A 114 24.57 -33.59 6.70
C CYS A 114 25.56 -34.25 7.67
#